data_AF-A0A848JSM5-F1
#
_entry.id   AF-A0A848JSM5-F1
#
_cell.length_a   1.000
_cell.length_b   1.000
_cell.length_c   1.000
_cell.angle_alpha   90.00
_cell.angle_beta   90.00
_cell.angle_gamma   90.00
#
_symmetry.space_group_name_H-M   'P 1'
#
loop_
_entity.id
_entity.type
_entity.pdbx_description
1 polymer ?
#
loop_
_entity_poly.entity_id
_entity_poly.type
_entity_poly.pdbx_seq_one_letter_code
_entity_poly.pdbx_strand_id
1 'polypeptide(L)'
;MPSGAAFFVCIAMRRWIFAACLAVLLLPAAFLQAKEACPERPPCRGCGCKGGPGYRGPDGRCVGFADLSKICGEPPTQRCVFENAPGTGENRACATRKLPPVPPPAAAPR
;
A
#
# COMPACT_ATOMS: atom_id res chain seq x y z
N MET A 1 -43.28 23.11 -43.55
CA MET A 1 -43.67 22.54 -42.24
C MET A 1 -42.69 21.42 -41.91
N PRO A 2 -41.65 21.63 -41.08
CA PRO A 2 -40.72 20.55 -40.72
C PRO A 2 -41.43 19.52 -39.83
N SER A 3 -41.38 18.26 -40.25
CA SER A 3 -42.04 17.12 -39.63
C SER A 3 -41.63 16.95 -38.16
N GLY A 4 -42.62 16.94 -37.26
CA GLY A 4 -42.43 16.92 -35.79
C GLY A 4 -41.59 15.76 -35.25
N ALA A 5 -41.40 14.68 -36.03
CA ALA A 5 -40.58 13.52 -35.66
C ALA A 5 -39.10 13.88 -35.39
N ALA A 6 -38.52 14.83 -36.14
CA ALA A 6 -37.10 15.21 -35.97
C ALA A 6 -36.85 15.96 -34.65
N PHE A 7 -37.83 16.74 -34.19
CA PHE A 7 -37.75 17.46 -32.90
C PHE A 7 -37.79 16.50 -31.70
N PHE A 8 -38.63 15.46 -31.75
CA PHE A 8 -38.74 14.47 -30.67
C PHE A 8 -37.47 13.61 -30.54
N VAL A 9 -36.83 13.24 -31.66
CA VAL A 9 -35.59 12.45 -31.66
C VAL A 9 -34.43 13.22 -31.02
N CYS A 10 -34.25 14.50 -31.34
CA CYS A 10 -33.20 15.33 -30.75
C CYS A 10 -33.41 15.59 -29.24
N ILE A 11 -34.66 15.75 -28.79
CA ILE A 11 -34.98 15.96 -27.37
C ILE A 11 -34.75 14.67 -26.57
N ALA A 12 -35.16 13.51 -27.10
CA ALA A 12 -34.89 12.21 -26.48
C ALA A 12 -33.39 11.94 -26.39
N MET A 13 -32.65 12.15 -27.48
CA MET A 13 -31.20 11.90 -27.53
C MET A 13 -30.43 12.79 -26.53
N ARG A 14 -30.84 14.06 -26.39
CA ARG A 14 -30.26 14.99 -25.41
C ARG A 14 -30.56 14.58 -23.98
N ARG A 15 -31.78 14.10 -23.66
CA ARG A 15 -32.14 13.59 -22.33
C ARG A 15 -31.37 12.33 -21.95
N TRP A 16 -31.14 11.43 -22.91
CA TRP A 16 -30.32 10.23 -22.70
C TRP A 16 -28.85 10.57 -22.45
N ILE A 17 -28.30 11.54 -23.19
CA ILE A 17 -26.94 12.04 -22.96
C ILE A 17 -26.82 12.68 -21.56
N PHE A 18 -27.77 13.54 -21.16
CA PHE A 18 -27.75 14.16 -19.84
C PHE A 18 -27.89 13.14 -18.69
N ALA A 19 -28.78 12.14 -18.83
CA ALA A 19 -28.95 11.10 -17.84
C ALA A 19 -27.70 10.20 -17.71
N ALA A 20 -27.06 9.86 -18.83
CA ALA A 20 -25.81 9.11 -18.84
C ALA A 20 -24.65 9.91 -18.20
N CYS A 21 -24.53 11.20 -18.51
CA CYS A 21 -23.54 12.08 -17.88
C CYS A 21 -23.76 12.24 -16.37
N LEU A 22 -25.01 12.37 -15.92
CA LEU A 22 -25.35 12.47 -14.50
C LEU A 22 -25.06 11.15 -13.76
N ALA A 23 -25.31 10.00 -14.39
CA ALA A 23 -24.97 8.69 -13.84
C ALA A 23 -23.46 8.51 -13.69
N VAL A 24 -22.66 8.97 -14.66
CA VAL A 24 -21.19 8.96 -14.60
C VAL A 24 -20.65 9.88 -13.49
N LEU A 25 -21.30 11.02 -13.24
CA LEU A 25 -20.96 11.94 -12.14
C LEU A 25 -21.34 11.39 -10.74
N LEU A 26 -22.18 10.35 -10.67
CA LEU A 26 -22.59 9.69 -9.43
C LEU A 26 -21.87 8.34 -9.20
N LEU A 27 -20.92 7.93 -10.06
CA LEU A 27 -20.09 6.76 -9.76
C LEU A 27 -19.21 7.06 -8.53
N PRO A 28 -19.26 6.18 -7.52
CA PRO A 28 -18.84 6.50 -6.17
C PRO A 28 -17.33 6.69 -6.07
N ALA A 29 -16.91 7.57 -5.16
CA ALA A 29 -15.54 7.77 -4.67
C ALA A 29 -14.91 6.52 -4.00
N ALA A 30 -15.37 5.31 -4.33
CA ALA A 30 -14.94 4.03 -3.79
C ALA A 30 -13.53 3.62 -4.21
N PHE A 31 -12.89 4.35 -5.13
CA PHE A 31 -11.52 4.06 -5.59
C PHE A 31 -10.41 4.71 -4.75
N LEU A 32 -10.74 5.60 -3.80
CA LEU A 32 -9.75 6.15 -2.86
C LEU A 32 -9.61 5.25 -1.62
N GLN A 33 -9.17 4.01 -1.81
CA GLN A 33 -8.70 3.18 -0.72
C GLN A 33 -7.22 3.48 -0.48
N ALA A 34 -6.92 4.35 0.49
CA ALA A 34 -5.58 4.49 1.04
C ALA A 34 -5.15 3.14 1.65
N LYS A 35 -4.04 2.57 1.17
CA LYS A 35 -3.52 1.31 1.73
C LYS A 35 -2.75 1.61 3.02
N GLU A 36 -3.15 0.96 4.10
CA GLU A 36 -2.47 1.00 5.39
C GLU A 36 -1.05 0.43 5.25
N ALA A 37 -0.04 1.31 5.23
CA ALA A 37 1.33 0.92 5.49
C ALA A 37 1.48 0.60 6.99
N CYS A 38 2.45 -0.24 7.35
CA CYS A 38 2.77 -0.42 8.75
C CYS A 38 3.19 0.92 9.38
N PRO A 39 2.88 1.14 10.67
CA PRO A 39 3.24 2.38 11.34
C PRO A 39 4.74 2.62 11.24
N GLU A 40 5.12 3.72 10.58
CA GLU A 40 6.50 4.17 10.49
C GLU A 40 6.94 4.61 11.89
N ARG A 41 8.09 4.13 12.34
CA ARG A 41 8.65 4.44 13.66
C ARG A 41 9.78 5.45 13.51
N PRO A 42 10.02 6.30 14.54
CA PRO A 42 11.07 7.30 14.50
C PRO A 42 12.45 6.66 14.21
N PRO A 43 13.41 7.44 13.67
CA PRO A 43 14.77 6.97 13.47
C PRO A 43 15.33 6.42 14.77
N CYS A 44 15.82 5.20 14.70
CA CYS A 44 16.34 4.46 15.84
C CYS A 44 17.59 3.68 15.42
N ARG A 45 18.38 3.23 16.40
CA ARG A 45 19.62 2.48 16.16
C ARG A 45 19.43 1.00 16.48
N GLY A 46 20.15 0.18 15.73
CA GLY A 46 20.14 -1.28 15.88
C GLY A 46 19.01 -1.95 15.09
N CYS A 47 19.24 -3.21 14.74
CA CYS A 47 18.28 -4.03 14.02
C CYS A 47 17.12 -4.42 14.93
N GLY A 48 15.90 -4.31 14.38
CA GLY A 48 14.66 -4.55 15.12
C GLY A 48 14.00 -3.29 15.68
N CYS A 49 14.71 -2.15 15.73
CA CYS A 49 14.17 -0.96 16.41
C CYS A 49 12.89 -0.40 15.77
N LYS A 50 12.74 -0.56 14.45
CA LYS A 50 11.53 -0.24 13.70
C LYS A 50 10.48 -1.36 13.73
N GLY A 51 10.50 -2.27 14.71
CA GLY A 51 9.57 -3.39 14.77
C GLY A 51 9.98 -4.64 13.98
N GLY A 52 11.21 -4.69 13.46
CA GLY A 52 11.74 -5.81 12.68
C GLY A 52 12.15 -7.02 13.54
N PRO A 53 12.68 -8.11 12.94
CA PRO A 53 13.02 -9.33 13.65
C PRO A 53 14.26 -9.22 14.56
N GLY A 54 15.04 -8.14 14.46
CA GLY A 54 16.17 -7.89 15.38
C GLY A 54 17.52 -8.41 14.92
N TYR A 55 17.62 -8.96 13.70
CA TYR A 55 18.84 -9.60 13.19
C TYR A 55 19.59 -8.71 12.20
N ARG A 56 20.91 -8.65 12.37
CA ARG A 56 21.85 -8.10 11.39
C ARG A 56 22.43 -9.23 10.54
N GLY A 57 22.32 -9.08 9.24
CA GLY A 57 22.86 -10.00 8.24
C GLY A 57 24.37 -9.92 8.10
N PRO A 58 24.97 -10.90 7.40
CA PRO A 58 26.40 -10.91 7.10
C PRO A 58 26.84 -9.75 6.20
N ASP A 59 25.91 -9.13 5.47
CA ASP A 59 26.13 -7.91 4.68
C ASP A 59 26.18 -6.62 5.55
N GLY A 60 26.02 -6.76 6.86
CA GLY A 60 25.98 -5.65 7.81
C GLY A 60 24.64 -4.91 7.84
N ARG A 61 23.61 -5.33 7.09
CA ARG A 61 22.30 -4.69 7.05
C ARG A 61 21.30 -5.41 7.95
N CYS A 62 20.23 -4.72 8.34
CA CYS A 62 19.16 -5.35 9.11
C CYS A 62 18.27 -6.19 8.22
N VAL A 63 17.96 -7.41 8.67
CA VAL A 63 17.15 -8.38 7.93
C VAL A 63 15.68 -8.20 8.27
N GLY A 64 14.80 -8.28 7.25
CA GLY A 64 13.35 -8.24 7.41
C GLY A 64 12.75 -9.62 7.69
N PHE A 65 11.51 -9.69 8.17
CA PHE A 65 10.83 -10.97 8.45
C PHE A 65 10.73 -11.89 7.22
N ALA A 66 10.54 -11.31 6.03
CA ALA A 66 10.41 -12.07 4.78
C ALA A 66 11.71 -12.77 4.35
N ASP A 67 12.86 -12.17 4.65
CA ASP A 67 14.17 -12.66 4.23
C ASP A 67 14.94 -13.37 5.36
N LEU A 68 14.38 -13.41 6.57
CA LEU A 68 15.08 -13.90 7.75
C LEU A 68 15.57 -15.34 7.59
N SER A 69 14.71 -16.28 7.19
CA SER A 69 15.11 -17.68 6.99
C SER A 69 16.05 -17.84 5.79
N LYS A 70 15.85 -17.04 4.73
CA LYS A 70 16.68 -17.08 3.51
C LYS A 70 18.12 -16.61 3.77
N ILE A 71 18.28 -15.52 4.51
CA ILE A 71 19.59 -14.90 4.79
C ILE A 71 20.24 -15.57 6.00
N CYS A 72 19.49 -15.68 7.10
CA CYS A 72 20.03 -16.09 8.40
C CYS A 72 19.97 -17.60 8.65
N GLY A 73 19.12 -18.33 7.90
CA GLY A 73 18.84 -19.73 8.17
C GLY A 73 17.85 -19.95 9.31
N GLU A 74 17.65 -21.21 9.67
CA GLU A 74 16.81 -21.62 10.78
C GLU A 74 17.58 -22.64 11.64
N PRO A 75 17.99 -22.29 12.88
CA PRO A 75 17.77 -21.02 13.57
C PRO A 75 18.58 -19.83 12.99
N PRO A 76 18.04 -18.59 13.02
CA PRO A 76 18.65 -17.40 12.44
C PRO A 76 19.96 -16.96 13.11
N THR A 77 20.22 -17.43 14.32
CA THR A 77 21.45 -17.17 15.08
C THR A 77 22.70 -17.84 14.47
N GLN A 78 22.54 -18.73 13.48
CA GLN A 78 23.68 -19.39 12.84
C GLN A 78 24.48 -18.45 11.92
N ARG A 79 23.80 -17.52 11.23
CA ARG A 79 24.43 -16.64 10.23
C ARG A 79 24.24 -15.16 10.49
N CYS A 80 23.31 -14.80 11.38
CA CYS A 80 22.99 -13.43 11.72
C CYS A 80 23.18 -13.15 13.20
N VAL A 81 23.53 -11.90 13.50
CA VAL A 81 23.70 -11.43 14.88
C VAL A 81 22.37 -10.86 15.37
N PHE A 82 21.90 -11.31 16.52
CA PHE A 82 20.71 -10.75 17.15
C PHE A 82 21.07 -9.52 17.98
N GLU A 83 20.60 -8.34 17.59
CA GLU A 83 20.90 -7.07 18.26
C GLU A 83 19.87 -6.66 19.30
N ASN A 84 18.65 -7.23 19.23
CA ASN A 84 17.56 -6.97 20.17
C ASN A 84 17.30 -5.48 20.46
N ALA A 85 17.32 -4.62 19.44
CA ALA A 85 17.06 -3.21 19.66
C ALA A 85 15.63 -2.97 20.21
N PRO A 86 15.39 -1.90 20.99
CA PRO A 86 14.08 -1.58 21.54
C PRO A 86 13.02 -1.51 20.43
N GLY A 87 11.96 -2.30 20.54
CA GLY A 87 10.94 -2.42 19.50
C GLY A 87 11.03 -3.70 18.67
N THR A 88 12.04 -4.55 18.87
CA THR A 88 12.18 -5.83 18.14
C THR A 88 10.89 -6.66 18.24
N GLY A 89 10.37 -7.09 17.09
CA GLY A 89 9.15 -7.90 17.00
C GLY A 89 7.83 -7.11 17.05
N GLU A 90 7.83 -5.84 17.47
CA GLU A 90 6.59 -5.09 17.69
C GLU A 90 5.78 -4.80 16.42
N ASN A 91 6.42 -4.84 15.23
CA ASN A 91 5.72 -4.70 13.95
C ASN A 91 5.49 -6.04 13.22
N ARG A 92 5.74 -7.19 13.87
CA ARG A 92 5.65 -8.51 13.22
C ARG A 92 4.30 -8.76 12.58
N ALA A 93 3.21 -8.55 13.32
CA ALA A 93 1.85 -8.81 12.84
C ALA A 93 1.51 -8.04 11.56
N CYS A 94 1.93 -6.78 11.47
CA CYS A 94 1.73 -5.97 10.26
C CYS A 94 2.68 -6.39 9.13
N ALA A 95 3.97 -6.58 9.43
CA ALA A 95 5.00 -6.87 8.44
C ALA A 95 4.88 -8.27 7.81
N THR A 96 4.27 -9.23 8.51
CA THR A 96 4.03 -10.58 7.97
C THR A 96 2.64 -10.74 7.36
N ARG A 97 1.74 -9.74 7.50
CA ARG A 97 0.47 -9.75 6.78
C ARG A 97 0.77 -9.71 5.28
N LYS A 98 0.16 -10.58 4.48
CA LYS A 98 0.21 -10.48 3.01
C LYS A 98 -0.51 -9.20 2.59
N LEU A 99 0.19 -8.07 2.59
CA LEU A 99 -0.27 -6.83 1.99
C LEU A 99 -0.01 -6.89 0.48
N PRO A 100 -0.95 -6.47 -0.37
CA PRO A 100 -0.63 -6.18 -1.77
C PRO A 100 0.44 -5.09 -1.83
N PRO A 101 1.36 -5.10 -2.82
CA PRO A 101 2.44 -4.13 -2.92
C PRO A 101 1.89 -2.69 -2.91
N VAL A 102 2.48 -1.83 -2.08
CA VAL A 102 2.16 -0.41 -2.01
C VAL A 102 2.91 0.30 -3.14
N PRO A 103 2.24 1.12 -3.99
CA PRO A 103 2.95 1.92 -4.98
C PRO A 103 3.90 2.91 -4.27
N PRO A 104 5.05 3.26 -4.89
CA PRO A 104 6.02 4.15 -4.27
C PRO A 104 5.36 5.50 -3.89
N PRO A 105 5.77 6.13 -2.77
CA PRO A 105 5.23 7.41 -2.37
C PRO A 105 5.44 8.43 -3.49
N ALA A 106 4.38 9.13 -3.89
CA ALA A 106 4.50 10.24 -4.82
C ALA A 106 5.51 11.24 -4.23
N ALA A 107 6.51 11.62 -5.02
CA ALA A 107 7.59 12.51 -4.60
C ALA A 107 7.00 13.75 -3.91
N ALA A 108 7.49 14.05 -2.71
CA ALA A 108 7.04 15.22 -1.95
C ALA A 108 7.20 16.50 -2.80
N PRO A 109 6.20 17.40 -2.82
CA PRO A 109 6.38 18.70 -3.45
C PRO A 109 7.55 19.43 -2.77
N ARG A 110 8.45 19.97 -3.60
CA ARG A 110 9.61 20.77 -3.17
C ARG A 110 9.18 22.08 -2.51
#